data_AF-A0A3C1R1M7-F1
#
_entry.id   AF-A0A3C1R1M7-F1
#
_cell.length_a   1.000
_cell.length_b   1.000
_cell.length_c   1.000
_cell.angle_alpha   90.00
_cell.angle_beta   90.00
_cell.angle_gamma   90.00
#
_symmetry.space_group_name_H-M   'P 1'
#
loop_
_entity.id
_entity.type
_entity.pdbx_description
1 polymer ?
#
loop_
_entity_poly.entity_id
_entity_poly.type
_entity_poly.pdbx_seq_one_letter_code
_entity_poly.pdbx_strand_id
1 'polypeptide(L)'
;MATNNEVGMRLEAVDVKVIQPGVALLPVSRVLPLLRETKDETLTIELNGDRIVIRGHQTKVTLQARDPDEFPPVASFDEEAYLTIRAGVLKRMLRRTVFATDNESSRFALGGVLLEFGSGELVAVATDGRRLAKMSGAAEKVGEPTTETMTIVPTAAI
;
A
#
# COMPACT_ATOMS: atom_id res chain seq x y z
N MET A 1 -1.94 9.64 -1.37
CA MET A 1 -1.54 8.44 -2.15
C MET A 1 -0.05 8.47 -2.41
N ALA A 2 0.58 7.32 -2.62
CA ALA A 2 2.00 7.18 -2.97
C ALA A 2 2.19 5.95 -3.87
N THR A 3 3.09 6.00 -4.85
CA THR A 3 3.40 4.84 -5.69
C THR A 3 4.80 4.92 -6.29
N ASN A 4 5.37 3.77 -6.65
CA ASN A 4 6.57 3.60 -7.47
C ASN A 4 6.27 2.88 -8.81
N ASN A 5 5.01 2.89 -9.27
CA ASN A 5 4.46 2.16 -10.42
C ASN A 5 4.38 0.62 -10.27
N GLU A 6 5.04 0.03 -9.29
CA GLU A 6 4.93 -1.41 -8.98
C GLU A 6 4.00 -1.64 -7.79
N VAL A 7 4.11 -0.78 -6.77
CA VAL A 7 3.33 -0.80 -5.54
C VAL A 7 2.72 0.57 -5.33
N GLY A 8 1.44 0.60 -4.95
CA GLY A 8 0.69 1.81 -4.64
C GLY A 8 0.06 1.72 -3.26
N MET A 9 -0.02 2.86 -2.57
CA MET A 9 -0.72 2.98 -1.31
C MET A 9 -1.68 4.16 -1.37
N ARG A 10 -2.93 3.90 -0.96
CA ARG A 10 -3.88 4.93 -0.58
C ARG A 10 -4.18 4.83 0.90
N LEU A 11 -4.29 5.99 1.50
CA LEU A 11 -4.69 6.15 2.88
C LEU A 11 -5.64 7.33 2.90
N GLU A 12 -6.80 7.14 3.51
CA GLU A 12 -7.66 8.23 3.91
C GLU A 12 -7.32 8.58 5.35
N ALA A 13 -6.84 9.81 5.56
CA ALA A 13 -6.54 10.28 6.90
C ALA A 13 -7.86 10.53 7.64
N VAL A 14 -7.93 10.01 8.86
CA VAL A 14 -8.99 10.34 9.82
C VAL A 14 -8.74 11.71 10.44
N ASP A 15 -9.79 12.39 10.89
CA ASP A 15 -9.71 13.67 11.62
C ASP A 15 -9.08 14.84 10.84
N VAL A 16 -9.39 14.95 9.54
CA VAL A 16 -8.98 16.09 8.71
C VAL A 16 -10.14 17.08 8.54
N LYS A 17 -9.91 18.34 8.92
CA LYS A 17 -10.83 19.44 8.61
C LYS A 17 -10.46 20.08 7.28
N VAL A 18 -11.30 19.87 6.26
CA VAL A 18 -11.14 20.50 4.94
C VAL A 18 -11.80 21.88 4.95
N ILE A 19 -10.98 22.93 4.86
CA ILE A 19 -11.47 24.31 4.69
C ILE A 19 -11.78 24.58 3.21
N GLN A 20 -10.87 24.16 2.32
CA GLN A 20 -11.02 24.28 0.88
C GLN A 20 -10.52 22.98 0.21
N PRO A 21 -11.33 22.33 -0.64
CA PRO A 21 -10.90 21.16 -1.40
C PRO A 21 -9.79 21.53 -2.41
N GLY A 22 -8.86 20.61 -2.63
CA GLY A 22 -7.79 20.78 -3.59
C GLY A 22 -6.89 19.54 -3.67
N VAL A 23 -5.94 19.57 -4.60
CA VAL A 23 -4.96 18.51 -4.80
C VAL A 23 -3.57 19.13 -4.81
N ALA A 24 -2.62 18.49 -4.13
CA ALA A 24 -1.23 18.94 -4.09
C ALA A 24 -0.28 17.75 -3.90
N LEU A 25 0.91 17.84 -4.48
CA LEU A 25 1.98 16.85 -4.28
C LEU A 25 2.90 17.28 -3.15
N LEU A 26 3.07 16.38 -2.17
CA LEU A 26 3.91 16.59 -1.00
C LEU A 26 5.18 15.74 -1.11
N PRO A 27 6.37 16.34 -1.30
CA PRO A 27 7.63 15.60 -1.35
C PRO A 27 7.94 14.94 0.01
N VAL A 28 7.96 13.60 0.05
CA VAL A 28 8.20 12.82 1.27
C VAL A 28 9.52 13.21 1.94
N SER A 29 10.57 13.46 1.16
CA SER A 29 11.89 13.88 1.67
C SER A 29 11.87 15.22 2.43
N ARG A 30 10.84 16.05 2.22
CA ARG A 30 10.68 17.34 2.89
C ARG A 30 9.64 17.30 4.01
N VAL A 31 8.55 16.55 3.80
CA VAL A 31 7.43 16.48 4.75
C VAL A 31 7.69 15.47 5.87
N LEU A 32 8.34 14.33 5.60
CA LEU A 32 8.56 13.32 6.63
C LEU A 32 9.46 13.80 7.79
N PRO A 33 10.58 14.52 7.55
CA PRO A 33 11.37 15.09 8.64
C PRO A 33 10.56 16.11 9.46
N LEU A 34 9.80 16.97 8.79
CA LEU A 34 8.91 17.95 9.43
C LEU A 34 7.92 17.27 10.38
N LEU A 35 7.26 16.21 9.93
CA LEU A 35 6.29 15.46 10.75
C LEU A 35 6.94 14.73 11.92
N ARG A 36 8.23 14.37 11.82
CA ARG A 36 8.97 13.73 12.91
C ARG A 36 9.47 14.72 13.96
N GLU A 37 9.72 15.97 13.56
CA GLU A 37 10.31 16.99 14.43
C GLU A 37 9.26 17.92 15.06
N THR A 38 8.10 18.08 14.42
CA THR A 38 7.06 18.97 14.90
C THR A 38 6.51 18.52 16.25
N LYS A 39 6.25 19.49 17.13
CA LYS A 39 5.52 19.31 18.39
C LYS A 39 4.10 19.87 18.31
N ASP A 40 3.70 20.35 17.15
CA ASP A 40 2.39 20.94 16.94
C ASP A 40 1.33 19.84 16.90
N GLU A 41 0.27 19.99 17.68
CA GLU A 41 -0.86 19.05 17.69
C GLU A 41 -1.64 19.07 16.38
N THR A 42 -1.60 20.19 15.65
CA THR A 42 -2.30 20.36 14.37
C THR A 42 -1.42 21.11 13.39
N LEU A 43 -1.41 20.63 12.15
CA LEU A 43 -0.79 21.29 11.02
C LEU A 43 -1.86 21.67 9.99
N THR A 44 -1.78 22.92 9.53
CA THR A 44 -2.52 23.41 8.37
C THR A 44 -1.67 23.25 7.13
N ILE A 45 -2.24 22.68 6.07
CA ILE A 45 -1.61 22.54 4.76
C ILE A 45 -2.45 23.35 3.77
N GLU A 46 -1.83 24.30 3.08
CA GLU A 46 -2.49 25.23 2.17
C GLU A 46 -1.70 25.33 0.86
N LEU A 47 -2.41 25.30 -0.27
CA LEU A 47 -1.84 25.57 -1.59
C LEU A 47 -2.14 27.03 -1.97
N ASN A 48 -1.09 27.85 -2.09
CA ASN A 48 -1.14 29.26 -2.43
C ASN A 48 -0.40 29.48 -3.75
N GLY A 49 -1.13 29.41 -4.87
CA GLY A 49 -0.53 29.49 -6.21
C GLY A 49 0.41 28.32 -6.47
N ASP A 50 1.69 28.61 -6.68
CA ASP A 50 2.76 27.64 -6.93
C ASP A 50 3.43 27.14 -5.64
N ARG A 51 2.92 27.50 -4.45
CA ARG A 51 3.55 27.18 -3.17
C ARG A 51 2.63 26.43 -2.23
N ILE A 52 3.17 25.39 -1.59
CA ILE A 52 2.51 24.67 -0.51
C ILE A 52 3.06 25.18 0.82
N VAL A 53 2.18 25.70 1.67
CA VAL A 53 2.51 26.19 3.00
C VAL A 53 2.02 25.18 4.03
N ILE A 54 2.94 24.68 4.85
CA ILE A 54 2.65 23.81 5.99
C ILE A 54 2.93 24.61 7.26
N ARG A 55 1.91 24.79 8.12
CA ARG A 55 1.98 25.65 9.30
C ARG A 55 1.33 25.01 10.52
N GLY A 56 2.06 24.97 11.64
CA GLY A 56 1.55 24.73 12.98
C GLY A 56 1.75 25.96 13.87
N HIS A 57 1.77 25.78 15.19
CA HIS A 57 2.06 26.85 16.14
C HIS A 57 3.54 27.23 16.14
N GLN A 58 4.44 26.25 16.09
CA GLN A 58 5.90 26.45 16.07
C GLN A 58 6.51 26.15 14.70
N THR A 59 5.82 25.38 13.87
CA THR A 59 6.33 24.94 12.57
C THR A 59 5.82 25.84 11.45
N LYS A 60 6.69 26.31 10.57
CA LYS A 60 6.29 26.93 9.30
C LYS A 60 7.28 26.58 8.21
N VAL A 61 6.81 25.88 7.19
CA VAL A 61 7.59 25.51 6.01
C VAL A 61 6.82 25.85 4.75
N THR A 62 7.55 26.29 3.72
CA THR A 62 7.02 26.56 2.40
C THR A 62 7.77 25.71 1.39
N LEU A 63 7.02 24.98 0.57
CA LEU A 63 7.51 24.08 -0.47
C LEU A 63 7.04 24.60 -1.84
N GLN A 64 7.83 24.33 -2.87
CA GLN A 64 7.37 24.54 -4.25
C GLN A 64 6.39 23.43 -4.62
N ALA A 65 5.23 23.81 -5.13
CA ALA A 65 4.25 22.88 -5.66
C ALA A 65 4.76 22.28 -6.98
N ARG A 66 4.32 21.06 -7.24
CA ARG A 66 4.45 20.42 -8.56
C ARG A 66 3.06 20.18 -9.10
N ASP A 67 2.97 20.07 -10.41
CA ASP A 67 1.72 19.74 -11.08
C ASP A 67 1.22 18.36 -10.60
N PRO A 68 0.04 18.29 -9.96
CA PRO A 68 -0.54 17.02 -9.57
C PRO A 68 -0.81 16.07 -10.74
N ASP A 69 -1.01 16.60 -11.95
CA ASP A 69 -1.29 15.79 -13.14
C ASP A 69 -0.04 15.02 -13.63
N GLU A 70 1.15 15.41 -13.18
CA GLU A 70 2.39 14.64 -13.41
C GLU A 70 2.49 13.40 -12.49
N PHE A 71 1.64 13.30 -11.46
CA PHE A 71 1.67 12.16 -10.55
C PHE A 71 1.04 10.94 -11.22
N PRO A 72 1.71 9.78 -11.22
CA PRO A 72 1.20 8.60 -11.89
C PRO A 72 -0.14 8.15 -11.29
N PRO A 73 -1.06 7.63 -12.12
CA PRO A 73 -2.31 7.10 -11.63
C PRO A 73 -2.03 5.90 -10.72
N VAL A 74 -2.63 5.92 -9.54
CA VAL A 74 -2.71 4.73 -8.68
C VAL A 74 -4.02 4.03 -9.05
N ALA A 75 -4.02 2.69 -9.16
CA ALA A 75 -5.23 1.91 -9.51
C ALA A 75 -6.17 1.78 -8.30
N SER A 76 -7.44 2.17 -8.42
CA SER A 76 -8.44 2.05 -7.33
C SER A 76 -8.87 0.60 -7.17
N PHE A 77 -9.56 0.30 -6.06
CA PHE A 77 -10.16 -1.01 -5.84
C PHE A 77 -11.67 -0.84 -5.82
N ASP A 78 -12.27 -0.86 -7.01
CA ASP A 78 -13.71 -0.66 -7.23
C ASP A 78 -14.38 -1.96 -7.70
N GLU A 79 -13.87 -3.10 -7.25
CA GLU A 79 -14.37 -4.43 -7.62
C GLU A 79 -15.61 -4.80 -6.81
N GLU A 80 -16.64 -5.31 -7.47
CA GLU A 80 -17.87 -5.79 -6.81
C GLU A 80 -17.74 -7.25 -6.31
N ALA A 81 -16.78 -7.99 -6.87
CA ALA A 81 -16.53 -9.39 -6.55
C ALA A 81 -15.10 -9.57 -6.02
N TYR A 82 -14.96 -9.98 -4.76
CA TYR A 82 -13.66 -10.02 -4.09
C TYR A 82 -13.59 -11.02 -2.92
N LEU A 83 -12.38 -11.19 -2.39
CA LEU A 83 -12.11 -12.00 -1.20
C LEU A 83 -11.93 -11.09 0.01
N THR A 84 -12.59 -11.41 1.11
CA THR A 84 -12.37 -10.76 2.40
C THR A 84 -11.57 -11.67 3.32
N ILE A 85 -10.60 -11.09 4.00
CA ILE A 85 -9.75 -11.80 4.96
C ILE A 85 -9.40 -10.87 6.10
N ARG A 86 -9.35 -11.38 7.33
CA ARG A 86 -8.88 -10.57 8.46
C ARG A 86 -7.42 -10.18 8.24
N ALA A 87 -7.10 -8.90 8.33
CA ALA A 87 -5.75 -8.38 8.12
C ALA A 87 -4.68 -9.11 8.96
N GLY A 88 -4.98 -9.44 10.21
CA GLY A 88 -4.07 -10.20 11.07
C GLY A 88 -3.81 -11.65 10.60
N VAL A 89 -4.77 -12.29 9.93
CA VAL A 89 -4.61 -13.61 9.32
C VAL A 89 -3.71 -13.49 8.10
N LEU A 90 -4.03 -12.58 7.16
CA LEU A 90 -3.23 -12.34 5.95
C LEU A 90 -1.77 -12.00 6.30
N LYS A 91 -1.55 -11.08 7.25
CA LYS A 91 -0.21 -10.72 7.73
C LYS A 91 0.58 -11.91 8.27
N ARG A 92 -0.08 -12.84 8.99
CA ARG A 92 0.58 -14.05 9.50
C ARG A 92 0.91 -15.03 8.37
N MET A 93 0.00 -15.21 7.41
CA MET A 93 0.23 -16.05 6.24
C MET A 93 1.45 -15.59 5.46
N LEU A 94 1.48 -14.31 5.06
CA LEU A 94 2.61 -13.73 4.33
C LEU A 94 3.93 -13.86 5.10
N ARG A 95 3.95 -13.53 6.40
CA ARG A 95 5.16 -13.67 7.23
C ARG A 95 5.65 -15.10 7.37
N ARG A 96 4.75 -16.10 7.35
CA ARG A 96 5.10 -17.51 7.49
C ARG A 96 5.49 -18.17 6.17
N THR A 97 5.28 -17.52 5.04
CA THR A 97 5.62 -18.08 3.73
C THR A 97 6.76 -17.34 3.05
N VAL A 98 6.81 -16.00 3.13
CA VAL A 98 7.75 -15.16 2.35
C VAL A 98 9.23 -15.52 2.52
N PHE A 99 9.64 -16.05 3.67
CA PHE A 99 11.05 -16.44 3.89
C PHE A 99 11.55 -17.56 2.97
N ALA A 100 10.62 -18.30 2.35
CA ALA A 100 10.92 -19.39 1.44
C ALA A 100 10.97 -18.95 -0.03
N THR A 101 10.83 -17.66 -0.35
CA THR A 101 11.00 -17.16 -1.73
C THR A 101 12.48 -17.12 -2.14
N ASP A 102 12.72 -17.11 -3.44
CA ASP A 102 14.01 -16.85 -4.05
C ASP A 102 13.96 -15.53 -4.83
N ASN A 103 14.39 -14.45 -4.17
CA ASN A 103 14.40 -13.10 -4.77
C ASN A 103 15.54 -12.91 -5.78
N GLU A 104 16.55 -13.78 -5.78
CA GLU A 104 17.69 -13.73 -6.71
C GLU A 104 17.45 -14.59 -7.96
N SER A 105 16.40 -15.41 -7.95
CA SER A 105 15.99 -16.24 -9.07
C SER A 105 15.64 -15.38 -10.29
N SER A 106 16.07 -15.84 -11.47
CA SER A 106 15.52 -15.36 -12.75
C SER A 106 14.07 -15.81 -12.99
N ARG A 107 13.57 -16.76 -12.19
CA ARG A 107 12.22 -17.28 -12.26
C ARG A 107 11.27 -16.41 -11.44
N PHE A 108 10.46 -15.60 -12.13
CA PHE A 108 9.45 -14.73 -11.49
C PHE A 108 8.54 -15.49 -10.51
N ALA A 109 8.20 -16.74 -10.82
CA ALA A 109 7.35 -17.58 -9.97
C ALA A 109 7.91 -17.87 -8.57
N LEU A 110 9.22 -17.66 -8.35
CA LEU A 110 9.87 -17.90 -7.06
C LEU A 110 10.15 -16.60 -6.29
N GLY A 111 10.02 -15.43 -6.92
CA GLY A 111 10.29 -14.12 -6.34
C GLY A 111 9.14 -13.52 -5.52
N GLY A 112 8.15 -14.34 -5.16
CA GLY A 112 6.94 -13.88 -4.47
C GLY A 112 6.15 -15.00 -3.82
N VAL A 113 5.07 -14.63 -3.14
CA VAL A 113 4.15 -15.57 -2.50
C VAL A 113 2.95 -15.78 -3.43
N LEU A 114 2.72 -17.03 -3.82
CA LEU A 114 1.50 -17.44 -4.48
C LEU A 114 0.33 -17.36 -3.49
N LEU A 115 -0.73 -16.68 -3.90
CA LEU A 115 -2.03 -16.67 -3.25
C LEU A 115 -3.05 -17.39 -4.16
N GLU A 116 -3.73 -18.37 -3.58
CA GLU A 116 -4.75 -19.17 -4.26
C GLU A 116 -5.96 -19.32 -3.32
N PHE A 117 -7.16 -19.15 -3.84
CA PHE A 117 -8.38 -19.37 -3.06
C PHE A 117 -9.08 -20.65 -3.49
N GLY A 118 -9.37 -21.53 -2.53
CA GLY A 118 -10.08 -22.77 -2.79
C GLY A 118 -10.70 -23.34 -1.51
N SER A 119 -11.83 -24.03 -1.64
CA SER A 119 -12.50 -24.71 -0.52
C SER A 119 -12.79 -23.83 0.70
N GLY A 120 -13.02 -22.52 0.50
CA GLY A 120 -13.33 -21.57 1.58
C GLY A 120 -12.11 -21.01 2.33
N GLU A 121 -10.90 -21.29 1.85
CA GLU A 121 -9.66 -20.77 2.43
C GLU A 121 -8.80 -20.07 1.37
N LEU A 122 -8.06 -19.05 1.82
CA LEU A 122 -6.93 -18.53 1.08
C LEU A 122 -5.68 -19.33 1.47
N VAL A 123 -4.92 -19.78 0.48
CA VAL A 123 -3.67 -20.51 0.64
C VAL A 123 -2.53 -19.63 0.15
N ALA A 124 -1.54 -19.43 1.01
CA ALA A 124 -0.27 -18.81 0.68
C ALA A 124 0.81 -19.88 0.50
N VAL A 125 1.59 -19.81 -0.58
CA VAL A 125 2.70 -20.73 -0.88
C VAL A 125 3.92 -19.95 -1.35
N ALA A 126 5.11 -20.32 -0.87
CA ALA A 126 6.38 -19.83 -1.38
C ALA A 126 7.43 -20.95 -1.39
N THR A 127 8.36 -20.89 -2.33
CA THR A 127 9.43 -21.88 -2.49
C THR A 127 10.63 -21.29 -3.21
N ASP A 128 11.82 -21.76 -2.85
CA ASP A 128 13.12 -21.42 -3.45
C ASP A 128 13.67 -22.62 -4.24
N GLY A 129 12.83 -23.65 -4.45
CA GLY A 129 13.21 -24.93 -5.07
C GLY A 129 13.89 -25.91 -4.12
N ARG A 130 14.29 -25.49 -2.91
CA ARG A 130 14.92 -26.34 -1.89
C ARG A 130 13.99 -26.61 -0.71
N ARG A 131 13.17 -25.62 -0.36
CA ARG A 131 12.16 -25.69 0.71
C ARG A 131 10.88 -25.03 0.25
N LEU A 132 9.77 -25.46 0.83
CA LEU A 132 8.44 -24.93 0.58
C LEU A 132 7.79 -24.55 1.90
N ALA A 133 7.22 -23.35 1.93
CA ALA A 133 6.38 -22.89 3.02
C ALA A 133 4.94 -22.71 2.53
N LYS A 134 3.98 -23.26 3.27
CA LYS A 134 2.54 -23.17 3.00
C LYS A 134 1.81 -22.79 4.27
N MET A 135 0.85 -21.88 4.16
CA MET A 135 -0.10 -21.57 5.21
C MET A 135 -1.47 -21.27 4.61
N SER A 136 -2.55 -21.73 5.23
CA SER A 136 -3.91 -21.33 4.88
C SER A 136 -4.55 -20.47 5.95
N GLY A 137 -5.57 -19.73 5.56
CA GLY A 137 -6.41 -18.94 6.46
C GLY A 137 -7.80 -18.77 5.89
N ALA A 138 -8.80 -18.72 6.78
CA ALA A 138 -10.17 -18.46 6.39
C ALA A 138 -10.30 -17.12 5.65
N ALA A 139 -10.98 -17.16 4.51
CA ALA A 139 -11.35 -16.02 3.70
C ALA A 139 -12.76 -16.22 3.17
N GLU A 140 -13.53 -15.16 3.01
CA GLU A 140 -14.91 -15.22 2.54
C GLU A 140 -15.00 -14.60 1.15
N LYS A 141 -15.91 -15.10 0.33
CA LYS A 141 -16.23 -14.50 -0.97
C LYS A 141 -17.30 -13.43 -0.77
N VAL A 142 -17.15 -12.33 -1.48
CA VAL A 142 -18.21 -11.35 -1.71
C VAL A 142 -18.47 -11.32 -3.21
N GLY A 143 -19.73 -11.45 -3.61
CA GLY A 143 -20.11 -11.65 -5.01
C GLY A 143 -19.63 -13.00 -5.57
N GLU A 144 -19.30 -13.03 -6.86
CA GLU A 144 -18.77 -14.21 -7.56
C GLU A 144 -17.34 -13.94 -8.08
N PRO A 145 -16.33 -13.84 -7.20
CA PRO A 145 -14.97 -13.54 -7.63
C PRO A 145 -14.38 -14.70 -8.42
N THR A 146 -13.59 -14.40 -9.45
CA THR A 146 -12.79 -15.39 -10.18
C THR A 146 -11.77 -16.00 -9.24
N THR A 147 -11.95 -17.27 -8.86
CA THR A 147 -11.06 -17.96 -7.92
C THR A 147 -10.07 -18.92 -8.56
N GLU A 148 -10.13 -19.09 -9.89
CA GLU A 148 -9.18 -19.94 -10.64
C GLU A 148 -7.85 -19.22 -10.94
N THR A 149 -7.73 -17.95 -10.55
CA THR A 149 -6.53 -17.15 -10.78
C THR A 149 -5.48 -17.43 -9.72
N MET A 150 -4.35 -18.01 -10.15
CA MET A 150 -3.13 -18.09 -9.36
C MET A 150 -2.44 -16.71 -9.37
N THR A 151 -2.44 -16.01 -8.25
CA THR A 151 -1.82 -14.68 -8.15
C THR A 151 -0.51 -14.77 -7.37
N ILE A 152 0.60 -14.37 -7.98
CA ILE A 152 1.89 -14.24 -7.28
C ILE A 152 2.04 -12.80 -6.84
N VAL A 153 2.13 -12.58 -5.52
CA VAL A 153 2.43 -11.28 -4.92
C VAL A 153 3.94 -11.15 -4.76
N PRO A 154 4.62 -10.20 -5.43
CA PRO A 154 6.07 -10.03 -5.32
C PRO A 154 6.50 -9.72 -3.89
N THR A 155 7.70 -10.17 -3.50
CA THR A 155 8.24 -9.90 -2.14
C THR A 155 8.32 -8.41 -1.82
N ALA A 156 8.54 -7.54 -2.81
CA ALA A 156 8.57 -6.09 -2.62
C ALA A 156 7.21 -5.48 -2.19
N ALA A 157 6.10 -6.20 -2.41
CA ALA A 157 4.75 -5.80 -2.03
C ALA A 157 4.29 -6.40 -0.69
N ILE A 158 5.12 -7.25 -0.04
CA ILE A 158 4.83 -7.98 1.20
C ILE A 158 5.52 -7.33 2.40
#